data_AF-A0A1Y3EI40-F1
#
_entry.id   AF-A0A1Y3EI40-F1
#
_cell.length_a   1.000
_cell.length_b   1.000
_cell.length_c   1.000
_cell.angle_alpha   90.00
_cell.angle_beta   90.00
_cell.angle_gamma   90.00
#
_symmetry.space_group_name_H-M   'P 1'
#
loop_
_entity.id
_entity.type
_entity.pdbx_description
1 polymer ?
#
loop_
_entity_poly.entity_id
_entity_poly.type
_entity_poly.pdbx_seq_one_letter_code
_entity_poly.pdbx_strand_id
1 'polypeptide(L)'
;LFRIRIDNAGGAWCPRTQIDEIQYEYLEVNLQQLHVLTAVETQGRFGGGHGKEYPLHYILEYWRPGRGGQWIRYKDQQRNEV
;
A
#
# COMPACT_ATOMS: atom_id res chain seq x y z
N LEU A 1 10.44 3.41 -8.97
CA LEU A 1 9.26 3.46 -8.09
C LEU A 1 8.27 2.46 -8.62
N PHE A 2 7.91 1.48 -7.79
CA PHE A 2 7.14 0.30 -8.18
C PHE A 2 5.76 0.71 -8.68
N ARG A 3 5.25 -0.01 -9.69
CA ARG A 3 4.02 0.33 -10.40
C ARG A 3 3.27 -0.94 -10.74
N ILE A 4 1.94 -0.82 -10.76
CA ILE A 4 1.05 -1.88 -11.20
C ILE A 4 1.38 -2.30 -12.64
N ARG A 5 1.33 -3.61 -12.91
CA ARG A 5 1.59 -4.26 -14.20
C ARG A 5 3.00 -4.02 -14.75
N ILE A 6 3.99 -3.73 -13.91
CA ILE A 6 5.39 -3.52 -14.32
C ILE A 6 6.32 -4.51 -13.61
N ASP A 7 7.00 -5.36 -14.40
CA ASP A 7 8.05 -6.24 -13.91
C ASP A 7 9.44 -5.64 -14.21
N ASN A 8 9.91 -4.75 -13.33
CA ASN A 8 11.24 -4.14 -13.42
C ASN A 8 11.86 -4.04 -12.01
N ALA A 9 13.20 -4.03 -11.93
CA ALA A 9 13.95 -3.84 -10.70
C ALA A 9 13.50 -4.76 -9.55
N GLY A 10 13.35 -6.05 -9.84
CA GLY A 10 12.85 -7.05 -8.87
C GLY A 10 11.34 -7.25 -8.89
N GLY A 11 10.58 -6.46 -9.67
CA GLY A 11 9.21 -6.75 -10.05
C GLY A 11 8.12 -6.31 -9.09
N ALA A 12 8.47 -5.97 -7.85
CA ALA A 12 7.56 -5.40 -6.85
C ALA A 12 8.35 -4.71 -5.73
N TRP A 13 7.65 -3.91 -4.92
CA TRP A 13 8.17 -3.47 -3.64
C TRP A 13 8.03 -4.62 -2.64
N CYS A 14 9.10 -4.94 -1.93
CA CYS A 14 9.06 -5.85 -0.79
C CYS A 14 9.76 -5.18 0.40
N PRO A 15 9.11 -5.11 1.58
CA PRO A 15 9.79 -4.66 2.79
C PRO A 15 10.95 -5.61 3.11
N ARG A 16 11.98 -5.09 3.78
CA ARG A 16 13.18 -5.89 4.11
C ARG A 16 12.85 -6.96 5.15
N THR A 17 11.97 -6.64 6.09
CA THR A 17 11.56 -7.51 7.18
C THR A 17 10.19 -8.12 6.86
N GLN A 18 9.97 -9.36 7.26
CA GLN A 18 8.67 -9.99 7.20
C GLN A 18 7.68 -9.23 8.08
N ILE A 19 6.48 -8.98 7.57
CA ILE A 19 5.42 -8.31 8.33
C ILE A 19 4.83 -9.29 9.34
N ASP A 20 4.73 -8.82 10.59
CA ASP A 20 4.09 -9.46 11.73
C ASP A 20 3.31 -8.39 12.53
N GLU A 21 2.86 -8.72 13.74
CA GLU A 21 2.06 -7.81 14.58
C GLU A 21 2.82 -6.58 15.10
N ILE A 22 4.15 -6.59 15.01
CA ILE A 22 5.03 -5.56 15.57
C ILE A 22 5.59 -4.66 14.45
N GLN A 23 5.75 -5.23 13.25
CA GLN A 23 6.48 -4.60 12.16
C GLN A 23 5.58 -3.67 11.35
N TYR A 24 5.87 -2.37 11.40
CA TYR A 24 5.16 -1.35 10.63
C TYR A 24 5.98 -0.91 9.40
N GLU A 25 5.65 -1.46 8.24
CA GLU A 25 6.26 -1.11 6.95
C GLU A 25 5.18 -0.61 5.99
N TYR A 26 5.52 0.36 5.13
CA TYR A 26 4.55 0.99 4.25
C TYR A 26 5.17 1.44 2.93
N LEU A 27 4.30 1.55 1.91
CA LEU A 27 4.59 2.23 0.66
C LEU A 27 3.78 3.52 0.61
N GLU A 28 4.44 4.67 0.71
CA GLU A 28 3.79 5.97 0.59
C GLU A 28 3.67 6.38 -0.88
N VAL A 29 2.48 6.85 -1.28
CA VAL A 29 2.24 7.49 -2.58
C VAL A 29 1.80 8.94 -2.35
N ASN A 30 2.72 9.87 -2.60
CA ASN A 30 2.42 11.30 -2.51
C ASN A 30 1.77 11.81 -3.81
N LEU A 31 0.49 12.15 -3.74
CA LEU A 31 -0.31 12.66 -4.87
C LEU A 31 -0.13 14.16 -5.13
N GLN A 32 0.69 14.85 -4.33
CA GLN A 32 1.04 16.29 -4.38
C GLN A 32 -0.13 17.27 -4.16
N GLN A 33 -1.35 16.90 -4.51
CA GLN A 33 -2.57 17.68 -4.36
C GLN A 33 -3.67 16.82 -3.73
N LEU A 34 -4.74 17.46 -3.27
CA LEU A 34 -5.88 16.76 -2.70
C LEU A 34 -6.64 16.00 -3.80
N HIS A 35 -6.80 14.69 -3.60
CA HIS A 35 -7.54 13.82 -4.52
C HIS A 35 -8.63 13.05 -3.75
N VAL A 36 -9.69 12.69 -4.47
CA VAL A 36 -10.67 11.71 -4.01
C VAL A 36 -10.26 10.34 -4.52
N LEU A 37 -9.96 9.42 -3.61
CA LEU A 37 -9.64 8.03 -3.94
C LEU A 37 -10.90 7.17 -3.79
N THR A 38 -11.23 6.42 -4.84
CA THR A 38 -12.42 5.54 -4.87
C THR A 38 -12.06 4.06 -4.95
N ALA A 39 -10.83 3.72 -5.32
CA ALA A 39 -10.36 2.34 -5.45
C ALA A 39 -8.84 2.26 -5.22
N VAL A 40 -8.38 1.08 -4.80
CA VAL A 40 -6.98 0.70 -4.68
C VAL A 40 -6.82 -0.66 -5.36
N GLU A 41 -5.73 -0.83 -6.10
CA GLU A 41 -5.32 -2.10 -6.71
C GLU A 41 -3.95 -2.47 -6.16
N THR A 42 -3.78 -3.73 -5.75
CA THR A 42 -2.50 -4.27 -5.30
C THR A 42 -2.03 -5.35 -6.26
N GLN A 43 -0.71 -5.54 -6.35
CA GLN A 43 -0.11 -6.64 -7.11
C GLN A 43 1.15 -7.11 -6.39
N GLY A 44 1.34 -8.43 -6.38
CA GLY A 44 2.57 -9.05 -5.93
C GLY A 44 3.70 -9.02 -6.96
N ARG A 45 4.78 -9.69 -6.63
CA ARG A 45 5.93 -9.87 -7.52
C ARG A 45 5.62 -10.92 -8.58
N PHE A 46 5.70 -10.56 -9.86
CA PHE A 46 5.60 -11.54 -10.95
C PHE A 46 6.90 -12.35 -11.10
N GLY A 47 8.05 -11.66 -11.18
CA GLY A 47 9.36 -12.30 -11.20
C GLY A 47 9.53 -13.32 -12.32
N GLY A 48 9.13 -12.96 -13.55
CA GLY A 48 9.15 -13.89 -14.70
C GLY A 48 8.27 -15.13 -14.54
N GLY A 49 7.26 -15.10 -13.67
CA GLY A 49 6.35 -16.22 -13.40
C GLY A 49 6.75 -17.10 -12.21
N HIS A 50 7.87 -16.78 -11.54
CA HIS A 50 8.34 -17.53 -10.36
C HIS A 50 8.03 -16.82 -9.04
N GLY A 51 7.55 -15.57 -9.08
CA GLY A 51 7.17 -14.83 -7.89
C GLY A 51 5.98 -15.45 -7.17
N LYS A 52 6.03 -15.39 -5.84
CA LYS A 52 5.01 -15.93 -4.93
C LYS A 52 4.62 -14.94 -3.84
N GLU A 53 5.26 -13.78 -3.84
CA GLU A 53 5.12 -12.75 -2.82
C GLU A 53 4.03 -11.79 -3.25
N TYR A 54 2.94 -11.74 -2.48
CA TYR A 54 1.83 -10.80 -2.65
C TYR A 54 1.22 -10.47 -1.28
N PRO A 55 0.70 -9.25 -1.09
CA PRO A 55 -0.01 -8.93 0.15
C PRO A 55 -1.36 -9.66 0.16
N LEU A 56 -1.66 -10.34 1.26
CA LEU A 56 -2.98 -10.94 1.51
C LEU A 56 -3.97 -9.95 2.11
N HIS A 57 -3.46 -8.99 2.89
CA HIS A 57 -4.23 -7.94 3.56
C HIS A 57 -3.40 -6.66 3.57
N TYR A 58 -4.06 -5.51 3.69
CA TYR A 58 -3.37 -4.23 3.82
C TYR A 58 -4.21 -3.20 4.56
N ILE A 59 -3.56 -2.36 5.37
CA ILE A 59 -4.21 -1.20 5.96
C ILE A 59 -3.99 -0.01 5.04
N LEU A 60 -5.03 0.78 4.81
CA LEU A 60 -4.92 2.06 4.11
C LEU A 60 -4.89 3.20 5.13
N GLU A 61 -3.79 3.95 5.15
CA GLU A 61 -3.70 5.21 5.88
C GLU A 61 -3.63 6.37 4.89
N TYR A 62 -4.28 7.50 5.24
CA TYR A 62 -4.23 8.70 4.43
C TYR A 62 -3.95 9.93 5.28
N TRP A 63 -3.28 10.89 4.67
CA TRP A 63 -3.04 12.22 5.21
C TRP A 63 -3.73 13.26 4.33
N ARG A 64 -4.26 14.32 4.94
CA ARG A 64 -4.75 15.49 4.18
C ARG A 64 -4.58 16.80 4.96
N PRO A 65 -4.38 17.94 4.26
CA PRO A 65 -4.38 19.25 4.89
C PRO A 65 -5.66 19.52 5.70
N GLY A 66 -5.54 20.26 6.79
CA GLY A 66 -6.68 20.61 7.66
C GLY A 66 -7.10 19.52 8.67
N ARG A 67 -6.36 18.40 8.75
CA ARG A 67 -6.58 17.32 9.74
C ARG A 67 -5.47 17.21 10.79
N GLY A 68 -4.82 18.32 11.12
CA GLY A 68 -3.83 18.36 12.22
C GLY A 68 -2.51 17.65 11.93
N GLY A 69 -2.20 17.36 10.66
CA GLY A 69 -0.91 16.77 10.28
C GLY A 69 -0.79 15.26 10.53
N GLN A 70 -1.83 14.60 11.01
CA GLN A 70 -1.81 13.18 11.37
C GLN A 70 -2.26 12.27 10.23
N TRP A 71 -1.69 11.06 10.19
CA TRP A 71 -2.18 9.96 9.37
C TRP A 71 -3.46 9.38 9.97
N ILE A 72 -4.41 9.03 9.12
CA ILE A 72 -5.73 8.52 9.50
C ILE A 72 -5.90 7.14 8.88
N ARG A 73 -6.22 6.13 9.70
CA ARG A 73 -6.63 4.81 9.22
C ARG A 73 -7.99 4.89 8.57
N TYR A 74 -8.03 4.51 7.30
CA TYR A 74 -9.27 4.32 6.57
C TYR A 74 -10.03 3.13 7.15
N LYS A 75 -11.35 3.28 7.24
CA LYS A 75 -12.27 2.20 7.54
C LYS A 75 -13.40 2.24 6.54
N ASP A 76 -13.89 1.08 6.14
CA ASP A 76 -15.05 0.97 5.28
C ASP A 76 -16.34 1.43 6.00
N GLN A 77 -17.48 1.36 5.32
CA GLN A 77 -18.77 1.75 5.89
C GLN A 77 -19.19 0.88 7.10
N GLN A 78 -18.65 -0.34 7.20
CA GLN A 78 -18.89 -1.30 8.27
C GLN A 78 -17.86 -1.16 9.41
N ARG A 79 -16.93 -0.20 9.29
CA ARG A 79 -15.82 0.07 10.21
C ARG A 79 -14.71 -0.98 10.23
N ASN A 80 -14.62 -1.80 9.17
CA ASN A 80 -13.51 -2.73 8.99
C ASN A 80 -12.31 -2.00 8.39
N GLU A 81 -11.11 -2.44 8.78
CA GLU A 81 -9.91 -2.23 7.97
C GLU A 81 -9.98 -3.16 6.75
N VAL A 82 -9.29 -2.79 5.66
CA VAL A 82 -9.35 -3.53 4.39
C VAL A 82 -8.56 -4.84 4.46
#